data_AF-A0A165DNX4-F1
#
_entry.id   AF-A0A165DNX4-F1
#
_cell.length_a   1.000
_cell.length_b   1.000
_cell.length_c   1.000
_cell.angle_alpha   90.00
_cell.angle_beta   90.00
_cell.angle_gamma   90.00
#
_symmetry.space_group_name_H-M   'P 1'
#
loop_
_entity.id
_entity.type
_entity.pdbx_description
1 polymer ?
#
loop_
_entity_poly.entity_id
_entity_poly.type
_entity_poly.pdbx_seq_one_letter_code
_entity_poly.pdbx_strand_id
1 'polypeptide(L)' 'DFGVSRMLARIELAAATAMRPSPPRVRDPYGDLDAALFGPQLDLSELHPSLRDVYSDTFRQLDDLDLVSARRPLGYY' A
#
# COMPACT_ATOMS: atom_id res chain seq x y z
N ASP A 1 20.54 13.52 38.46
CA ASP A 1 19.48 12.99 37.58
C ASP A 1 20.14 12.11 36.51
N PHE A 2 20.02 10.80 36.63
CA PHE A 2 20.74 9.79 35.81
C PHE A 2 20.05 9.52 34.46
N GLY A 3 19.17 10.42 34.00
CA GLY A 3 18.36 10.21 32.79
C GLY A 3 17.18 9.26 32.98
N VAL A 4 16.95 8.79 34.21
CA VAL A 4 15.82 7.92 34.59
C VAL A 4 14.49 8.60 34.29
N SER A 5 14.39 9.90 34.57
CA SER A 5 13.21 10.72 34.27
C SER A 5 12.89 10.73 32.76
N ARG A 6 13.91 10.80 31.90
CA ARG A 6 13.76 10.75 30.44
C ARG A 6 13.35 9.36 29.96
N MET A 7 13.86 8.31 30.59
CA MET A 7 13.47 6.93 30.28
C MET A 7 12.01 6.67 30.64
N LEU A 8 11.58 7.07 31.85
CA LEU A 8 10.20 6.95 32.30
C LEU A 8 9.22 7.70 31.39
N ALA A 9 9.54 8.96 31.04
CA ALA A 9 8.72 9.73 30.10
C ALA A 9 8.56 9.04 28.74
N ARG A 10 9.59 8.31 28.28
CA ARG A 10 9.56 7.59 26.99
C ARG A 10 8.71 6.32 27.07
N ILE A 11 8.73 5.63 28.21
CA ILE A 11 7.90 4.45 28.48
C ILE A 11 6.43 4.86 28.55
N GLU A 12 6.11 5.94 29.28
CA GLU A 12 4.75 6.47 29.39
C GLU A 12 4.19 6.90 28.03
N LEU A 13 5.00 7.59 27.22
CA LEU A 13 4.63 7.96 25.86
C LEU A 13 4.36 6.73 24.99
N ALA A 14 5.24 5.72 25.04
CA ALA A 14 5.06 4.49 24.28
C ALA A 14 3.78 3.75 24.68
N ALA A 15 3.53 3.62 25.99
CA ALA A 15 2.32 2.98 26.53
C ALA A 15 1.05 3.74 26.10
N ALA A 16 1.05 5.07 26.18
CA ALA A 16 -0.08 5.90 25.76
C ALA A 16 -0.37 5.76 24.25
N THR A 17 0.67 5.63 23.41
CA THR A 17 0.50 5.43 21.97
C THR A 17 0.07 4.01 21.58
N ALA A 18 0.51 2.98 22.33
CA ALA A 18 0.16 1.59 22.07
C ALA A 18 -1.32 1.28 22.36
N MET A 19 -1.93 2.00 23.31
CA MET A 19 -3.35 1.87 23.64
C MET A 19 -4.28 2.63 22.69
N ARG A 20 -3.73 3.43 21.78
CA ARG A 20 -4.54 4.14 20.80
C ARG A 20 -5.02 3.10 19.77
N PRO A 21 -6.34 2.87 19.62
CA PRO A 21 -6.82 2.02 18.55
C PRO A 21 -6.27 2.58 17.25
N SER A 22 -5.60 1.74 16.45
CA SER A 22 -5.21 2.12 15.09
C SER A 22 -6.46 2.70 14.44
N PRO A 23 -6.36 3.89 13.79
CA PRO A 23 -7.48 4.38 13.02
C PRO A 23 -7.92 3.23 12.10
N PRO A 24 -9.23 2.95 11.99
CA PRO A 24 -9.68 1.93 11.06
C PRO A 24 -9.02 2.26 9.73
N ARG A 25 -8.29 1.30 9.17
CA ARG A 25 -7.73 1.47 7.83
C ARG A 25 -8.90 1.91 6.98
N VAL A 26 -8.83 3.12 6.44
CA VAL A 26 -9.87 3.65 5.55
C VAL A 26 -9.93 2.63 4.43
N ARG A 27 -10.95 1.78 4.47
CA ARG A 27 -11.18 0.77 3.45
C ARG A 27 -11.55 1.58 2.23
N ASP A 28 -10.68 1.59 1.24
CA ASP A 28 -10.97 2.22 -0.03
C ASP A 28 -12.30 1.63 -0.53
N PRO A 29 -13.37 2.42 -0.68
CA PRO A 29 -14.67 1.92 -1.11
C PRO A 29 -14.60 1.27 -2.51
N TYR A 30 -13.56 1.59 -3.29
CA TYR A 30 -13.28 0.95 -4.58
C TYR A 30 -12.34 -0.25 -4.47
N GLY A 31 -11.59 -0.39 -3.36
CA GLY A 31 -10.69 -1.51 -3.14
C GLY A 31 -11.40 -2.87 -3.15
N ASP A 32 -12.65 -2.93 -2.68
CA ASP A 32 -13.46 -4.16 -2.73
C ASP A 32 -14.02 -4.44 -4.15
N LEU A 33 -14.29 -3.40 -4.96
CA LEU A 33 -14.80 -3.55 -6.33
C LEU A 33 -13.69 -3.92 -7.31
N ASP A 34 -12.55 -3.25 -7.24
CA ASP A 34 -11.40 -3.56 -8.09
C ASP A 34 -10.89 -4.97 -7.80
N ALA A 35 -10.83 -5.37 -6.52
CA ALA A 35 -10.48 -6.73 -6.15
C ALA A 35 -11.51 -7.77 -6.64
N ALA A 36 -12.79 -7.42 -6.71
CA ALA A 36 -13.84 -8.29 -7.23
C ALA A 36 -13.81 -8.42 -8.77
N LEU A 37 -13.44 -7.36 -9.49
CA LEU A 37 -13.40 -7.32 -10.95
C LEU A 37 -12.09 -7.88 -11.53
N PHE A 38 -10.97 -7.54 -10.92
CA PHE A 38 -9.62 -7.82 -11.44
C PHE A 38 -8.85 -8.83 -10.58
N GLY A 39 -9.36 -9.16 -9.39
CA GLY A 39 -8.67 -10.02 -8.43
C GLY A 39 -7.71 -9.26 -7.53
N PRO A 40 -6.99 -9.96 -6.64
CA PRO A 40 -6.02 -9.33 -5.76
C PRO A 40 -4.88 -8.69 -6.56
N GLN A 41 -4.45 -7.50 -6.15
CA GLN A 41 -3.25 -6.90 -6.73
C GLN A 41 -2.03 -7.78 -6.48
N LEU A 42 -1.29 -8.07 -7.55
CA LEU A 42 -0.07 -8.85 -7.51
C LEU A 42 1.12 -7.92 -7.26
N ASP A 43 1.87 -8.19 -6.19
CA ASP A 43 3.19 -7.60 -6.05
C ASP A 43 4.19 -8.35 -6.94
N LEU A 44 4.67 -7.68 -7.98
CA LEU A 44 5.68 -8.23 -8.87
C LEU A 44 6.98 -8.57 -8.14
N SER A 45 7.24 -7.98 -6.98
CA SER A 45 8.39 -8.27 -6.12
C SER A 45 8.36 -9.68 -5.53
N GLU A 46 7.17 -10.25 -5.37
CA GLU A 46 6.95 -11.61 -4.84
C GLU A 46 7.02 -12.70 -5.93
N LEU A 47 7.01 -12.31 -7.22
CA LEU A 47 7.17 -13.28 -8.30
C LEU A 47 8.58 -13.87 -8.35
N HIS A 48 8.64 -15.17 -8.66
CA HIS A 48 9.89 -15.88 -8.90
C HIS A 48 10.71 -15.17 -10.00
N PRO A 49 12.03 -14.96 -9.81
CA PRO A 49 12.85 -14.16 -10.71
C PRO A 49 12.81 -14.59 -12.18
N SER A 50 12.72 -15.90 -12.44
CA SER A 50 12.64 -16.41 -13.81
C SER A 50 11.35 -15.99 -14.54
N LEU A 51 10.23 -15.87 -13.81
CA LEU A 51 8.97 -15.42 -14.40
C LEU A 51 9.00 -13.91 -14.64
N ARG A 52 9.64 -13.16 -13.73
CA ARG A 52 9.83 -11.72 -13.90
C ARG A 52 10.66 -11.40 -15.14
N ASP A 53 11.69 -12.19 -15.40
CA ASP A 53 12.55 -12.02 -16.56
C ASP A 53 11.82 -12.37 -17.87
N VAL A 54 11.15 -13.54 -17.91
CA VAL A 54 10.39 -14.00 -19.10
C VAL A 54 9.27 -13.05 -19.49
N TYR A 55 8.57 -12.45 -18.51
CA TYR A 55 7.43 -11.57 -18.76
C TYR A 55 7.76 -10.07 -18.64
N SER A 56 9.05 -9.71 -18.55
CA SER A 56 9.51 -8.33 -18.36
C SER A 56 8.93 -7.35 -19.38
N ASP A 57 8.93 -7.71 -20.67
CA ASP A 57 8.37 -6.89 -21.74
C ASP A 57 6.85 -6.73 -21.63
N THR A 58 6.15 -7.78 -21.20
CA THR A 58 4.69 -7.75 -21.01
C THR A 58 4.32 -6.84 -19.85
N PHE A 59 5.03 -6.92 -18.73
CA PHE A 59 4.82 -6.01 -17.60
C PHE A 59 5.05 -4.55 -17.99
N ARG A 60 6.11 -4.26 -18.76
CA ARG A 60 6.36 -2.91 -19.28
C ARG A 60 5.22 -2.38 -20.14
N GLN A 61 4.66 -3.21 -21.01
CA GLN A 61 3.52 -2.82 -21.86
C GLN A 61 2.25 -2.56 -21.04
N LEU A 62 2.03 -3.35 -19.97
CA LEU A 62 0.90 -3.14 -19.07
C LEU A 62 1.04 -1.80 -18.30
N ASP A 63 2.23 -1.48 -17.80
CA ASP A 63 2.50 -0.20 -17.14
C ASP A 63 2.25 1.00 -18.08
N ASP A 64 2.69 0.87 -19.35
CA ASP A 64 2.46 1.91 -20.36
C ASP A 64 0.95 2.14 -20.62
N LEU A 65 0.14 1.08 -20.60
CA LEU A 65 -1.31 1.16 -20.79
C LEU A 65 -2.03 1.76 -19.56
N ASP A 66 -1.59 1.40 -18.35
CA ASP A 66 -2.17 1.92 -17.12
C ASP A 66 -1.90 3.43 -16.95
N LEU A 67 -0.70 3.87 -17.35
CA LEU A 67 -0.33 5.30 -17.41
C LEU A 67 -1.23 6.10 -18.39
N VAL A 68 -1.67 5.48 -19.49
CA VAL A 68 -2.59 6.10 -20.45
C VAL A 68 -4.00 6.23 -19.87
N SER A 69 -4.44 5.26 -19.06
CA SER A 69 -5.73 5.26 -18.39
C SER A 69 -5.81 6.35 -17.30
N ALA A 70 -4.75 6.52 -16.52
CA ALA A 70 -4.65 7.55 -15.47
C ALA A 70 -4.61 9.00 -16.01
N ARG A 71 -4.28 9.18 -17.30
CA ARG A 71 -4.12 10.50 -17.94
C ARG A 71 -5.40 11.10 -18.52
N ARG A 72 -6.53 10.38 -18.49
CA ARG A 72 -7.81 10.94 -18.92
C ARG A 72 -8.51 11.60 -17.72
N PRO A 73 -8.75 12.93 -17.72
CA PRO A 73 -9.67 13.50 -16.76
C PRO A 73 -11.05 12.88 -17.04
N LEU A 74 -11.60 12.19 -16.04
CA LEU A 74 -12.95 11.67 -16.07
C LEU A 74 -13.93 12.84 -16.29
N GLY A 75 -14.27 13.07 -17.56
CA GLY A 75 -15.36 13.95 -17.95
C GLY A 75 -16.66 13.26 -17.61
N TYR A 76 -17.27 13.72 -16.52
CA TYR A 76 -18.62 13.38 -16.10
C TYR A 76 -19.62 13.66 -17.22
N TYR A 77 -20.50 12.70 -17.50
CA TYR A 77 -21.80 12.89 -18.16
C TYR A 77 -22.89 12.37 -17.22
#